data_AF-A0A8J8MB12-F1
#
_entry.id   AF-A0A8J8MB12-F1
#
_cell.length_a   1.000
_cell.length_b   1.000
_cell.length_c   1.000
_cell.angle_alpha   90.00
_cell.angle_beta   90.00
_cell.angle_gamma   90.00
#
_symmetry.space_group_name_H-M   'P 1'
#
loop_
_entity.id
_entity.type
_entity.pdbx_description
1 polymer ?
#
loop_
_entity_poly.entity_id
_entity_poly.type
_entity_poly.pdbx_seq_one_letter_code
_entity_poly.pdbx_strand_id
1 'polypeptide(L)'
;MGKKEKESDTKDLKDTKTIDKKAIYKRALRIGLGFLTLIVLFIGFLLIYLHNSSFTVAFNQMEFKGYFNDKDLGKIIEIKENNVSIEIPIDVITTAFNHKIEEMSEQNGYIINNGFIDTNESKAYINTTIHGINIPISMDVTLDNDNREIQINFTNMKLRNKNFLSLPKSIEESIKDKLIENKEILNISLDDFNIPDIATIHSINMESDKVVIDLIIDETRTKQLLADIAKVKSDELYGIYKNDSDNTRTKVLDIIDKEIISTEDIEMILTDILIGDEELIKNILILTDENKIDCVLNNYGKYITHYSKKDITNEKNKLILGKIKNYCTLLLDQVEKLPKNEYVVYLNNPYDKDKDVSVFIKDIIVKDNLDIPEDVYDKMNFLYNYADKNYMIAYKIDDNKYAVVDKTNYDFIDEKDYLGYQFEKPLETKVFYDEDIEKSIKEYFASEVFIRYMNTDGRYAFVIASNSNNYQSYERFALEKNETWKIVDTGINDLYTFSINHPGFNIRTITDNFIEDNIYSLSEKDINAVLDQLEYRDIIPDRKEVGIKYCSYDGKYISMKLTNDEEYVFSIKYSYLDKVYKKETAINKWRDISPLILLQDKNTDKDDAKTNQ
;
A
#
# COMPACT_ATOMS: atom_id res chain seq x y z
N MET A 1 34.76 79.45 -136.33
CA MET A 1 35.02 80.27 -135.11
C MET A 1 33.85 80.06 -134.16
N GLY A 2 34.04 80.12 -132.84
CA GLY A 2 32.94 79.84 -131.90
C GLY A 2 33.18 80.39 -130.49
N LYS A 3 32.21 80.16 -129.60
CA LYS A 3 32.35 80.25 -128.13
C LYS A 3 31.32 79.32 -127.45
N LYS A 4 31.12 79.45 -126.14
CA LYS A 4 30.98 78.33 -125.19
C LYS A 4 29.93 78.63 -124.11
N GLU A 5 29.37 77.57 -123.47
CA GLU A 5 28.61 77.61 -122.19
C GLU A 5 27.24 78.34 -122.24
N LYS A 6 26.21 78.14 -121.39
CA LYS A 6 25.85 77.26 -120.22
C LYS A 6 24.29 77.30 -120.08
N GLU A 7 23.51 76.53 -119.29
CA GLU A 7 23.56 75.20 -118.62
C GLU A 7 22.33 75.06 -117.65
N SER A 8 21.93 73.84 -117.24
CA SER A 8 20.95 73.54 -116.14
C SER A 8 19.45 73.90 -116.39
N ASP A 9 18.41 73.31 -115.77
CA ASP A 9 18.18 71.93 -115.29
C ASP A 9 16.68 71.63 -114.94
N THR A 10 16.42 70.46 -114.32
CA THR A 10 15.24 70.02 -113.53
C THR A 10 14.15 69.19 -114.23
N LYS A 11 13.66 68.16 -113.50
CA LYS A 11 12.72 67.12 -113.96
C LYS A 11 12.16 66.31 -112.78
N ASP A 12 10.86 66.04 -112.76
CA ASP A 12 10.11 65.26 -111.76
C ASP A 12 8.70 64.92 -112.32
N LEU A 13 7.88 63.94 -111.91
CA LEU A 13 8.02 62.76 -111.02
C LEU A 13 6.81 61.81 -111.28
N LYS A 14 6.96 60.47 -111.22
CA LYS A 14 5.98 59.39 -110.87
C LYS A 14 6.62 58.00 -111.12
N ASP A 15 6.43 56.94 -110.33
CA ASP A 15 5.16 56.21 -110.11
C ASP A 15 5.19 55.23 -108.89
N THR A 16 4.06 54.55 -108.60
CA THR A 16 3.79 53.78 -107.36
C THR A 16 4.17 52.28 -107.34
N LYS A 17 4.19 51.65 -106.14
CA LYS A 17 4.25 50.17 -105.93
C LYS A 17 3.20 49.66 -104.94
N THR A 18 2.71 48.44 -105.18
CA THR A 18 1.74 47.70 -104.35
C THR A 18 2.40 46.81 -103.28
N ILE A 19 1.66 46.47 -102.22
CA ILE A 19 2.13 45.66 -101.07
C ILE A 19 1.49 44.26 -101.09
N ASP A 20 2.31 43.20 -101.06
CA ASP A 20 1.84 41.80 -101.06
C ASP A 20 1.48 41.30 -99.64
N LYS A 21 0.21 40.97 -99.44
CA LYS A 21 -0.33 40.43 -98.19
C LYS A 21 0.24 39.05 -97.82
N LYS A 22 0.65 38.21 -98.78
CA LYS A 22 1.22 36.87 -98.50
C LYS A 22 2.60 36.95 -97.82
N ALA A 23 3.41 37.94 -98.16
CA ALA A 23 4.71 38.17 -97.51
C ALA A 23 4.57 38.57 -96.04
N ILE A 24 3.57 39.42 -95.72
CA ILE A 24 3.26 39.83 -94.34
C ILE A 24 2.78 38.63 -93.52
N TYR A 25 1.86 37.82 -94.05
CA TYR A 25 1.35 36.64 -93.35
C TYR A 25 2.47 35.61 -93.06
N LYS A 26 3.40 35.39 -94.01
CA LYS A 26 4.59 34.52 -93.77
C LYS A 26 5.56 35.10 -92.73
N ARG A 27 5.69 36.42 -92.60
CA ARG A 27 6.48 37.05 -91.51
C ARG A 27 5.77 36.90 -90.15
N ALA A 28 4.48 37.21 -90.08
CA ALA A 28 3.68 37.07 -88.86
C ALA A 28 3.68 35.61 -88.36
N LEU A 29 3.50 34.64 -89.26
CA LEU A 29 3.56 33.21 -88.92
C LEU A 29 4.94 32.80 -88.36
N ARG A 30 6.06 33.27 -88.94
CA ARG A 30 7.41 32.99 -88.41
C ARG A 30 7.65 33.63 -87.05
N ILE A 31 7.17 34.85 -86.83
CA ILE A 31 7.29 35.54 -85.53
C ILE A 31 6.46 34.80 -84.48
N GLY A 32 5.22 34.42 -84.80
CA GLY A 32 4.37 33.62 -83.93
C GLY A 32 4.96 32.24 -83.61
N LEU A 33 5.54 31.54 -84.59
CA LEU A 33 6.20 30.25 -84.39
C LEU A 33 7.49 30.38 -83.56
N GLY A 34 8.24 31.46 -83.77
CA GLY A 34 9.42 31.81 -82.96
C GLY A 34 9.06 32.15 -81.51
N PHE A 35 7.96 32.87 -81.29
CA PHE A 35 7.44 33.15 -79.95
C PHE A 35 6.90 31.89 -79.26
N LEU A 36 6.20 31.02 -80.00
CA LEU A 36 5.71 29.73 -79.52
C LEU A 36 6.86 28.79 -79.11
N THR A 37 7.94 28.72 -79.91
CA THR A 37 9.13 27.93 -79.54
C THR A 37 9.87 28.52 -78.35
N LEU A 38 9.89 29.85 -78.18
CA LEU A 38 10.43 30.50 -76.98
C LEU A 38 9.60 30.16 -75.73
N ILE A 39 8.26 30.15 -75.84
CA ILE A 39 7.35 29.71 -74.76
C ILE A 39 7.58 28.23 -74.42
N VAL A 40 7.67 27.34 -75.42
CA VAL A 40 7.90 25.90 -75.20
C VAL A 40 9.27 25.64 -74.56
N LEU A 41 10.32 26.37 -74.97
CA LEU A 41 11.64 26.30 -74.33
C LEU A 41 11.61 26.82 -72.89
N PHE A 42 10.87 27.91 -72.62
CA PHE A 42 10.70 28.44 -71.27
C PHE A 42 9.94 27.48 -70.35
N ILE A 43 8.85 26.85 -70.84
CA ILE A 43 8.11 25.82 -70.10
C ILE A 43 8.99 24.58 -69.87
N GLY A 44 9.73 24.12 -70.88
CA GLY A 44 10.66 23.00 -70.74
C GLY A 44 11.76 23.28 -69.72
N PHE A 45 12.35 24.48 -69.74
CA PHE A 45 13.30 24.93 -68.73
C PHE A 45 12.66 24.97 -67.33
N LEU A 46 11.45 25.51 -67.20
CA LEU A 46 10.73 25.58 -65.93
C LEU A 46 10.41 24.19 -65.36
N LEU A 47 10.04 23.22 -66.19
CA LEU A 47 9.78 21.84 -65.77
C LEU A 47 11.06 21.13 -65.30
N ILE A 48 12.16 21.25 -66.04
CA ILE A 48 13.48 20.73 -65.63
C ILE A 48 13.94 21.41 -64.32
N TYR A 49 13.71 22.71 -64.21
CA TYR A 49 14.06 23.51 -63.04
C TYR A 49 13.27 23.09 -61.79
N LEU A 50 11.96 22.89 -61.90
CA LEU A 50 11.09 22.41 -60.82
C LEU A 50 11.47 20.98 -60.40
N HIS A 51 11.73 20.09 -61.36
CA HIS A 51 12.21 18.73 -61.08
C HIS A 51 13.52 18.74 -60.28
N ASN A 52 14.52 19.51 -60.73
CA ASN A 52 15.81 19.64 -60.06
C ASN A 52 15.75 20.40 -58.71
N SER A 53 14.65 21.10 -58.42
CA SER A 53 14.43 21.79 -57.14
C SER A 53 13.61 20.95 -56.14
N SER A 54 12.89 19.94 -56.63
CA SER A 54 12.18 18.95 -55.81
C SER A 54 13.15 18.06 -55.05
N PHE A 55 12.71 17.51 -53.92
CA PHE A 55 13.60 16.86 -52.97
C PHE A 55 12.97 15.61 -52.34
N THR A 56 13.85 14.70 -51.89
CA THR A 56 13.48 13.49 -51.16
C THR A 56 14.14 13.55 -49.79
N VAL A 57 13.34 13.51 -48.74
CA VAL A 57 13.83 13.38 -47.36
C VAL A 57 13.96 11.90 -47.06
N ALA A 58 15.10 11.46 -46.52
CA ALA A 58 15.27 10.10 -46.01
C ALA A 58 14.63 10.02 -44.61
N PHE A 59 13.31 10.03 -44.58
CA PHE A 59 12.54 10.18 -43.35
C PHE A 59 12.38 8.83 -42.62
N ASN A 60 12.92 8.76 -41.40
CA ASN A 60 12.56 7.73 -40.43
C ASN A 60 11.39 8.28 -39.60
N GLN A 61 10.23 7.61 -39.62
CA GLN A 61 9.14 7.97 -38.72
C GLN A 61 9.60 7.78 -37.25
N MET A 62 9.62 8.89 -36.51
CA MET A 62 9.81 8.88 -35.06
C MET A 62 8.45 9.03 -34.36
N GLU A 63 8.33 8.55 -33.14
CA GLU A 63 7.16 8.85 -32.32
C GLU A 63 7.25 10.29 -31.80
N PHE A 64 6.20 11.09 -32.05
CA PHE A 64 6.14 12.49 -31.60
C PHE A 64 5.10 12.72 -30.50
N LYS A 65 3.97 12.00 -30.56
CA LYS A 65 2.94 12.07 -29.52
C LYS A 65 3.44 11.36 -28.26
N GLY A 66 3.57 12.11 -27.17
CA GLY A 66 4.21 11.61 -25.96
C GLY A 66 5.69 11.25 -26.15
N TYR A 67 6.41 11.98 -27.01
CA TYR A 67 7.84 11.79 -27.28
C TYR A 67 8.69 11.56 -26.01
N PHE A 68 8.38 12.27 -24.93
CA PHE A 68 9.09 12.20 -23.65
C PHE A 68 8.84 10.91 -22.84
N ASN A 69 7.78 10.15 -23.11
CA ASN A 69 7.41 8.98 -22.31
C ASN A 69 8.50 7.88 -22.32
N ASP A 70 9.10 7.63 -23.49
CA ASP A 70 10.05 6.54 -23.74
C ASP A 70 11.49 7.07 -23.95
N LYS A 71 11.90 8.11 -23.22
CA LYS A 71 13.22 8.74 -23.37
C LYS A 71 13.93 8.91 -22.04
N ASP A 72 15.25 8.79 -22.10
CA ASP A 72 16.17 9.23 -21.05
C ASP A 72 16.15 10.76 -21.00
N LEU A 73 15.26 11.28 -20.15
CA LEU A 73 15.01 12.71 -19.99
C LEU A 73 16.28 13.48 -19.57
N GLY A 74 17.18 12.83 -18.83
CA GLY A 74 18.49 13.38 -18.43
C GLY A 74 19.45 13.69 -19.59
N LYS A 75 19.09 13.34 -20.83
CA LYS A 75 19.84 13.74 -22.05
C LYS A 75 19.22 14.90 -22.83
N ILE A 76 17.99 15.30 -22.48
CA ILE A 76 17.20 16.31 -23.22
C ILE A 76 16.56 17.37 -22.32
N ILE A 77 16.71 17.26 -21.00
CA ILE A 77 16.32 18.26 -20.02
C ILE A 77 17.59 18.80 -19.34
N GLU A 78 17.81 20.12 -19.40
CA GLU A 78 18.77 20.82 -18.53
C GLU A 78 18.00 21.64 -17.49
N ILE A 79 18.30 21.41 -16.21
CA ILE A 79 17.73 22.18 -15.09
C ILE A 79 18.81 23.11 -14.53
N LYS A 80 18.48 24.40 -14.37
CA LYS A 80 19.31 25.41 -13.71
C LYS A 80 18.46 26.44 -12.97
N GLU A 81 18.69 26.57 -11.66
CA GLU A 81 18.03 27.53 -10.77
C GLU A 81 16.50 27.35 -10.79
N ASN A 82 15.78 28.20 -11.52
CA ASN A 82 14.32 28.16 -11.68
C ASN A 82 13.86 27.81 -13.11
N ASN A 83 14.81 27.51 -14.01
CA ASN A 83 14.53 27.23 -15.41
C ASN A 83 14.80 25.75 -15.74
N VAL A 84 13.88 25.15 -16.48
CA VAL A 84 13.99 23.80 -17.05
C VAL A 84 13.95 23.97 -18.57
N SER A 85 15.10 23.80 -19.23
CA SER A 85 15.21 23.78 -20.69
C SER A 85 14.94 22.36 -21.20
N ILE A 86 14.03 22.21 -22.16
CA ILE A 86 13.73 20.92 -22.81
C ILE A 86 14.04 21.01 -24.32
N GLU A 87 14.84 20.06 -24.81
CA GLU A 87 15.25 19.98 -26.20
C GLU A 87 14.41 18.98 -27.00
N ILE A 88 13.75 19.45 -28.06
CA ILE A 88 13.06 18.60 -29.04
C ILE A 88 13.82 18.64 -30.38
N PRO A 89 14.44 17.53 -30.83
CA PRO A 89 15.17 17.47 -32.10
C PRO A 89 14.27 17.79 -33.30
N ILE A 90 14.83 18.46 -34.31
CA ILE A 90 14.07 18.94 -35.48
C ILE A 90 13.41 17.81 -36.30
N ASP A 91 13.94 16.58 -36.24
CA ASP A 91 13.34 15.39 -36.84
C ASP A 91 11.97 15.04 -36.22
N VAL A 92 11.79 15.28 -34.91
CA VAL A 92 10.53 15.00 -34.20
C VAL A 92 9.47 16.05 -34.57
N ILE A 93 9.86 17.33 -34.61
CA ILE A 93 8.98 18.40 -35.11
C ILE A 93 8.63 18.19 -36.60
N THR A 94 9.61 17.76 -37.41
CA THR A 94 9.40 17.35 -38.81
C THR A 94 8.45 16.15 -38.93
N THR A 95 8.47 15.22 -37.96
CA THR A 95 7.51 14.11 -37.91
C THR A 95 6.09 14.63 -37.61
N ALA A 96 5.93 15.48 -36.60
CA ALA A 96 4.65 16.11 -36.29
C ALA A 96 4.11 16.92 -37.48
N PHE A 97 4.97 17.68 -38.16
CA PHE A 97 4.66 18.44 -39.37
C PHE A 97 4.14 17.56 -40.51
N ASN A 98 4.86 16.47 -40.83
CA ASN A 98 4.45 15.52 -41.86
C ASN A 98 3.10 14.86 -41.52
N HIS A 99 2.86 14.47 -40.26
CA HIS A 99 1.58 13.89 -39.85
C HIS A 99 0.41 14.86 -40.04
N LYS A 100 0.53 16.13 -39.61
CA LYS A 100 -0.52 17.14 -39.84
C LYS A 100 -0.77 17.38 -41.34
N ILE A 101 0.29 17.31 -42.15
CA ILE A 101 0.21 17.43 -43.61
C ILE A 101 -0.51 16.24 -44.24
N GLU A 102 -0.22 15.01 -43.81
CA GLU A 102 -0.87 13.80 -44.30
C GLU A 102 -2.37 13.83 -43.97
N GLU A 103 -2.76 14.19 -42.74
CA GLU A 103 -4.15 14.42 -42.32
C GLU A 103 -4.87 15.43 -43.25
N MET A 104 -4.21 16.55 -43.59
CA MET A 104 -4.77 17.56 -44.51
C MET A 104 -4.80 17.08 -45.97
N SER A 105 -3.85 16.25 -46.40
CA SER A 105 -3.73 15.75 -47.77
C SER A 105 -4.83 14.73 -48.09
N GLU A 106 -5.13 13.83 -47.15
CA GLU A 106 -6.23 12.85 -47.27
C GLU A 106 -7.60 13.53 -47.37
N GLN A 107 -7.85 14.54 -46.53
CA GLN A 107 -9.13 15.25 -46.48
C GLN A 107 -9.43 16.03 -47.77
N ASN A 108 -8.40 16.62 -48.39
CA ASN A 108 -8.56 17.53 -49.54
C ASN A 108 -8.28 16.87 -50.91
N GLY A 109 -7.85 15.61 -50.94
CA GLY A 109 -7.64 14.86 -52.18
C GLY A 109 -6.38 15.26 -52.97
N TYR A 110 -5.36 15.78 -52.29
CA TYR A 110 -4.06 16.12 -52.88
C TYR A 110 -2.99 15.12 -52.47
N ILE A 111 -1.81 15.22 -53.10
CA ILE A 111 -0.63 14.46 -52.73
C ILE A 111 0.47 15.47 -52.39
N ILE A 112 0.67 15.67 -51.08
CA ILE A 112 1.80 16.38 -50.51
C ILE A 112 2.82 15.33 -50.10
N ASN A 113 4.05 15.40 -50.64
CA ASN A 113 5.09 14.39 -50.40
C ASN A 113 6.35 15.04 -49.79
N ASN A 114 6.89 14.39 -48.77
CA ASN A 114 8.15 14.72 -48.10
C ASN A 114 8.22 16.18 -47.61
N GLY A 115 7.76 16.43 -46.38
CA GLY A 115 8.02 17.68 -45.67
C GLY A 115 9.30 17.61 -44.82
N PHE A 116 9.95 18.74 -44.61
CA PHE A 116 10.91 18.95 -43.51
C PHE A 116 10.94 20.42 -43.06
N ILE A 117 11.42 20.67 -41.84
CA ILE A 117 11.65 22.02 -41.32
C ILE A 117 13.15 22.29 -41.25
N ASP A 118 13.56 23.47 -41.72
CA ASP A 118 14.90 24.03 -41.58
C ASP A 118 14.83 25.21 -40.61
N THR A 119 15.36 25.05 -39.41
CA THR A 119 15.34 26.08 -38.37
C THR A 119 16.28 27.24 -38.70
N ASN A 120 17.43 26.96 -39.33
CA ASN A 120 18.44 27.95 -39.74
C ASN A 120 17.90 28.93 -40.78
N GLU A 121 17.06 28.44 -41.71
CA GLU A 121 16.30 29.31 -42.63
C GLU A 121 14.92 29.74 -42.07
N SER A 122 14.52 29.21 -40.91
CA SER A 122 13.20 29.34 -40.28
C SER A 122 12.05 29.04 -41.24
N LYS A 123 12.14 27.92 -41.95
CA LYS A 123 11.24 27.54 -43.06
C LYS A 123 10.82 26.08 -43.03
N ALA A 124 9.57 25.86 -43.42
CA ALA A 124 9.03 24.55 -43.72
C ALA A 124 9.04 24.35 -45.23
N TYR A 125 9.52 23.20 -45.68
CA TYR A 125 9.63 22.83 -47.08
C TYR A 125 8.76 21.62 -47.38
N ILE A 126 8.04 21.64 -48.51
CA ILE A 126 7.21 20.52 -48.99
C ILE A 126 7.36 20.35 -50.50
N ASN A 127 7.05 19.16 -51.02
CA ASN A 127 6.77 18.97 -52.45
C ASN A 127 5.26 18.74 -52.61
N THR A 128 4.58 19.59 -53.40
CA THR A 128 3.19 19.34 -53.83
C THR A 128 3.15 18.92 -55.30
N THR A 129 2.12 18.19 -55.71
CA THR A 129 1.92 17.80 -57.11
C THR A 129 0.67 18.48 -57.68
N ILE A 130 0.85 19.40 -58.63
CA ILE A 130 -0.27 20.10 -59.31
C ILE A 130 -0.29 19.70 -60.79
N HIS A 131 -1.41 19.11 -61.23
CA HIS A 131 -1.59 18.63 -62.61
C HIS A 131 -0.44 17.73 -63.14
N GLY A 132 0.18 16.95 -62.25
CA GLY A 132 1.32 16.07 -62.57
C GLY A 132 2.69 16.76 -62.56
N ILE A 133 2.77 18.03 -62.15
CA ILE A 133 4.02 18.78 -61.99
C ILE A 133 4.35 18.86 -60.50
N ASN A 134 5.55 18.41 -60.10
CA ASN A 134 6.05 18.59 -58.74
C ASN A 134 6.50 20.05 -58.54
N ILE A 135 6.03 20.69 -57.48
CA ILE A 135 6.34 22.07 -57.12
C ILE A 135 6.91 22.07 -55.68
N PRO A 136 8.20 22.40 -55.49
CA PRO A 136 8.80 22.50 -54.17
C PRO A 136 8.55 23.88 -53.56
N ILE A 137 7.77 23.90 -52.49
CA ILE A 137 7.32 25.12 -51.81
C ILE A 137 8.15 25.33 -50.54
N SER A 138 8.32 26.60 -50.19
CA SER A 138 8.83 27.08 -48.91
C SER A 138 7.81 27.99 -48.24
N MET A 139 7.63 27.79 -46.94
CA MET A 139 6.70 28.51 -46.06
C MET A 139 7.49 29.03 -44.85
N ASP A 140 7.18 30.23 -44.38
CA ASP A 140 7.91 30.85 -43.27
C ASP A 140 7.38 30.32 -41.92
N VAL A 141 8.27 29.87 -41.03
CA VAL A 141 7.92 29.26 -39.73
C VAL A 141 8.14 30.27 -38.61
N THR A 142 7.16 30.39 -37.73
CA THR A 142 7.17 31.27 -36.56
C THR A 142 6.86 30.49 -35.29
N LEU A 143 7.19 31.06 -34.13
CA LEU A 143 6.86 30.52 -32.82
C LEU A 143 5.82 31.42 -32.17
N ASP A 144 4.77 30.82 -31.64
CA ASP A 144 3.74 31.49 -30.85
C ASP A 144 3.88 31.04 -29.40
N ASN A 145 4.55 31.89 -28.60
CA ASN A 145 4.79 31.64 -27.19
C ASN A 145 3.52 31.76 -26.33
N ASP A 146 2.52 32.53 -26.78
CA ASP A 146 1.27 32.74 -26.04
C ASP A 146 0.35 31.52 -26.16
N ASN A 147 0.20 30.99 -27.39
CA ASN A 147 -0.62 29.81 -27.68
C ASN A 147 0.14 28.47 -27.58
N ARG A 148 1.48 28.52 -27.42
CA ARG A 148 2.38 27.35 -27.32
C ARG A 148 2.45 26.52 -28.60
N GLU A 149 2.60 27.18 -29.73
CA GLU A 149 2.54 26.55 -31.06
C GLU A 149 3.76 26.87 -31.92
N ILE A 150 4.19 25.89 -32.71
CA ILE A 150 5.03 26.12 -33.88
C ILE A 150 4.10 26.36 -35.06
N GLN A 151 4.13 27.57 -35.62
CA GLN A 151 3.20 28.05 -36.63
C GLN A 151 3.87 28.12 -38.01
N ILE A 152 3.19 27.57 -39.01
CA ILE A 152 3.70 27.43 -40.38
C ILE A 152 2.81 28.25 -41.31
N ASN A 153 3.35 29.34 -41.84
CA ASN A 153 2.58 30.39 -42.51
C ASN A 153 2.54 30.18 -44.02
N PHE A 154 1.34 29.97 -44.56
CA PHE A 154 1.14 29.81 -46.01
C PHE A 154 0.92 31.14 -46.74
N THR A 155 0.84 32.26 -46.01
CA THR A 155 0.52 33.59 -46.58
C THR A 155 1.53 34.09 -47.62
N ASN A 156 2.81 33.72 -47.51
CA ASN A 156 3.91 34.19 -48.37
C ASN A 156 4.73 33.06 -49.03
N MET A 157 4.07 31.99 -49.51
CA MET A 157 4.74 30.84 -50.15
C MET A 157 5.67 31.25 -51.32
N LYS A 158 6.90 30.72 -51.32
CA LYS A 158 7.91 30.92 -52.40
C LYS A 158 8.41 29.58 -52.94
N LEU A 159 8.93 29.57 -54.16
CA LEU A 159 9.65 28.40 -54.69
C LEU A 159 10.96 28.18 -53.92
N ARG A 160 11.26 26.92 -53.58
CA ARG A 160 12.50 26.53 -52.90
C ARG A 160 13.75 26.78 -53.76
N ASN A 161 14.36 27.96 -53.65
CA ASN A 161 15.65 28.27 -54.29
C ASN A 161 16.45 29.37 -53.56
N LYS A 162 17.73 29.53 -53.91
CA LYS A 162 18.64 30.55 -53.35
C LYS A 162 18.34 32.00 -53.76
N ASN A 163 17.35 32.22 -54.65
CA ASN A 163 17.03 33.52 -55.24
C ASN A 163 15.58 33.97 -54.93
N PHE A 164 14.90 33.27 -54.01
CA PHE A 164 13.50 33.41 -53.61
C PHE A 164 12.54 33.88 -54.71
N LEU A 165 12.41 33.07 -55.78
CA LEU A 165 11.42 33.33 -56.82
C LEU A 165 10.00 33.22 -56.24
N SER A 166 9.29 34.35 -56.23
CA SER A 166 7.86 34.42 -55.91
C SER A 166 7.06 33.49 -56.83
N LEU A 167 6.13 32.72 -56.26
CA LEU A 167 5.17 31.97 -57.06
C LEU A 167 4.34 32.95 -57.92
N PRO A 168 4.01 32.61 -59.18
CA PRO A 168 3.01 33.35 -59.94
C PRO A 168 1.66 33.28 -59.20
N LYS A 169 0.98 34.41 -59.03
CA LYS A 169 -0.25 34.51 -58.23
C LYS A 169 -1.28 33.41 -58.51
N SER A 170 -1.56 33.10 -59.78
CA SER A 170 -2.52 32.03 -60.13
C SER A 170 -2.09 30.62 -59.72
N ILE A 171 -0.79 30.39 -59.47
CA ILE A 171 -0.27 29.15 -58.90
C ILE A 171 -0.32 29.23 -57.37
N GLU A 172 0.05 30.37 -56.79
CA GLU A 172 -0.03 30.62 -55.34
C GLU A 172 -1.46 30.52 -54.80
N GLU A 173 -2.42 31.18 -55.46
CA GLU A 173 -3.87 31.13 -55.22
C GLU A 173 -4.36 29.69 -55.40
N SER A 174 -4.00 29.01 -56.51
CA SER A 174 -4.34 27.59 -56.68
C SER A 174 -3.64 26.65 -55.69
N ILE A 175 -2.59 27.06 -54.97
CA ILE A 175 -2.04 26.26 -53.86
C ILE A 175 -2.86 26.54 -52.61
N LYS A 176 -3.14 27.82 -52.31
CA LYS A 176 -3.96 28.24 -51.16
C LYS A 176 -5.34 27.60 -51.21
N ASP A 177 -6.09 27.77 -52.30
CA ASP A 177 -7.44 27.20 -52.52
C ASP A 177 -7.52 25.65 -52.42
N LYS A 178 -6.38 24.95 -52.30
CA LYS A 178 -6.26 23.47 -52.35
C LYS A 178 -5.57 22.85 -51.14
N LEU A 179 -4.64 23.58 -50.51
CA LEU A 179 -4.04 23.20 -49.23
C LEU A 179 -4.84 23.74 -48.03
N ILE A 180 -5.67 24.77 -48.23
CA ILE A 180 -6.19 25.61 -47.15
C ILE A 180 -7.71 25.78 -47.26
N GLU A 181 -8.45 25.00 -46.47
CA GLU A 181 -9.82 25.39 -46.08
C GLU A 181 -9.76 26.54 -45.06
N ASN A 182 -9.48 27.75 -45.55
CA ASN A 182 -9.46 29.03 -44.82
C ASN A 182 -8.48 29.19 -43.63
N LYS A 183 -7.63 28.20 -43.32
CA LYS A 183 -6.55 28.31 -42.32
C LYS A 183 -5.22 28.82 -42.91
N GLU A 184 -4.95 30.13 -42.81
CA GLU A 184 -3.70 30.73 -43.32
C GLU A 184 -2.40 30.22 -42.63
N ILE A 185 -2.54 29.52 -41.51
CA ILE A 185 -1.48 28.98 -40.66
C ILE A 185 -1.80 27.51 -40.31
N LEU A 186 -0.78 26.64 -40.35
CA LEU A 186 -0.81 25.31 -39.73
C LEU A 186 -0.08 25.36 -38.39
N ASN A 187 -0.72 24.84 -37.34
CA ASN A 187 -0.20 24.87 -35.98
C ASN A 187 0.21 23.45 -35.54
N ILE A 188 1.41 23.33 -34.99
CA ILE A 188 1.86 22.17 -34.22
C ILE A 188 1.85 22.62 -32.76
N SER A 189 0.88 22.15 -31.97
CA SER A 189 0.84 22.46 -30.54
C SER A 189 1.94 21.71 -29.81
N LEU A 190 2.58 22.37 -28.85
CA LEU A 190 3.55 21.74 -27.95
C LEU A 190 2.90 20.80 -26.92
N ASP A 191 1.57 20.87 -26.73
CA ASP A 191 0.83 19.95 -25.87
C ASP A 191 0.80 18.52 -26.46
N ASP A 192 0.91 18.35 -27.79
CA ASP A 192 1.00 17.03 -28.46
C ASP A 192 2.21 16.20 -27.94
N PHE A 193 3.22 16.83 -27.31
CA PHE A 193 4.46 16.19 -26.88
C PHE A 193 4.47 15.70 -25.41
N ASN A 194 3.44 16.01 -24.60
CA ASN A 194 3.36 15.74 -23.14
C ASN A 194 4.41 16.48 -22.27
N ILE A 195 4.49 17.81 -22.37
CA ILE A 195 5.39 18.62 -21.50
C ILE A 195 4.98 18.54 -20.00
N PRO A 196 5.93 18.46 -19.04
CA PRO A 196 5.61 18.46 -17.61
C PRO A 196 4.92 19.73 -17.10
N ASP A 197 3.80 19.60 -16.37
CA ASP A 197 2.99 20.74 -15.88
C ASP A 197 3.39 21.26 -14.48
N ILE A 198 4.48 20.71 -13.94
CA ILE A 198 5.22 21.24 -12.78
C ILE A 198 5.93 22.57 -13.09
N ALA A 199 6.03 22.92 -14.38
CA ALA A 199 6.59 24.16 -14.87
C ALA A 199 5.71 24.76 -15.98
N THR A 200 5.84 26.05 -16.23
CA THR A 200 5.12 26.78 -17.27
C THR A 200 6.06 27.21 -18.39
N ILE A 201 5.70 26.95 -19.65
CA ILE A 201 6.45 27.46 -20.82
C ILE A 201 6.59 28.98 -20.71
N HIS A 202 7.83 29.45 -20.72
CA HIS A 202 8.22 30.86 -20.68
C HIS A 202 8.63 31.36 -22.08
N SER A 203 9.45 30.57 -22.78
CA SER A 203 9.83 30.83 -24.17
C SER A 203 10.00 29.54 -24.97
N ILE A 204 9.74 29.64 -26.26
CA ILE A 204 10.07 28.64 -27.25
C ILE A 204 11.11 29.28 -28.17
N ASN A 205 12.19 28.57 -28.44
CA ASN A 205 13.32 29.05 -29.23
C ASN A 205 13.68 28.01 -30.32
N MET A 206 14.04 28.46 -31.52
CA MET A 206 14.56 27.59 -32.59
C MET A 206 16.08 27.73 -32.67
N GLU A 207 16.79 26.61 -32.49
CA GLU A 207 18.24 26.51 -32.72
C GLU A 207 18.53 25.67 -33.99
N SER A 208 19.80 25.49 -34.35
CA SER A 208 20.25 24.95 -35.66
C SER A 208 19.70 23.59 -36.08
N ASP A 209 19.24 22.80 -35.12
CA ASP A 209 18.90 21.38 -35.24
C ASP A 209 17.84 20.91 -34.22
N LYS A 210 17.28 21.83 -33.45
CA LYS A 210 16.30 21.56 -32.38
C LYS A 210 15.38 22.75 -32.09
N VAL A 211 14.26 22.47 -31.45
CA VAL A 211 13.44 23.46 -30.73
C VAL A 211 13.76 23.33 -29.25
N VAL A 212 14.12 24.44 -28.62
CA VAL A 212 14.36 24.55 -27.17
C VAL A 212 13.12 25.17 -26.54
N ILE A 213 12.64 24.58 -25.45
CA ILE A 213 11.49 25.06 -24.69
C ILE A 213 11.97 25.39 -23.27
N ASP A 214 12.02 26.67 -22.96
CA ASP A 214 12.37 27.16 -21.63
C ASP A 214 11.10 27.17 -20.76
N LEU A 215 11.09 26.37 -19.70
CA LEU A 215 10.03 26.35 -18.69
C LEU A 215 10.51 27.06 -17.42
N ILE A 216 9.67 27.90 -16.83
CA ILE A 216 9.86 28.39 -15.45
C ILE A 216 9.11 27.46 -14.50
N ILE A 217 9.79 26.98 -13.45
CA ILE A 217 9.21 26.12 -12.42
C ILE A 217 8.08 26.87 -11.68
N ASP A 218 6.92 26.23 -11.49
CA ASP A 218 5.90 26.74 -10.58
C ASP A 218 6.33 26.43 -9.12
N GLU A 219 7.14 27.35 -8.57
CA GLU A 219 7.55 27.30 -7.17
C GLU A 219 6.34 27.22 -6.23
N THR A 220 5.20 27.84 -6.56
CA THR A 220 4.02 27.88 -5.67
C THR A 220 3.41 26.50 -5.57
N ARG A 221 3.16 25.85 -6.71
CA ARG A 221 2.60 24.50 -6.80
C ARG A 221 3.54 23.46 -6.20
N THR A 222 4.84 23.60 -6.40
CA THR A 222 5.84 22.66 -5.84
C THR A 222 6.05 22.86 -4.33
N LYS A 223 6.11 24.11 -3.85
CA LYS A 223 6.13 24.40 -2.40
C LYS A 223 4.86 23.91 -1.71
N GLN A 224 3.70 23.99 -2.37
CA GLN A 224 2.45 23.49 -1.79
C GLN A 224 2.40 21.96 -1.70
N LEU A 225 2.85 21.22 -2.73
CA LEU A 225 3.02 19.76 -2.66
C LEU A 225 3.86 19.36 -1.44
N LEU A 226 5.04 19.97 -1.30
CA LEU A 226 5.99 19.59 -0.25
C LEU A 226 5.52 20.04 1.15
N ALA A 227 4.84 21.19 1.25
CA ALA A 227 4.21 21.61 2.50
C ALA A 227 3.03 20.71 2.92
N ASP A 228 2.28 20.15 1.97
CA ASP A 228 1.18 19.22 2.28
C ASP A 228 1.66 17.79 2.57
N ILE A 229 2.90 17.45 2.18
CA ILE A 229 3.63 16.28 2.64
C ILE A 229 4.19 16.50 4.06
N ALA A 230 4.98 17.56 4.28
CA ALA A 230 5.73 17.78 5.51
C ALA A 230 4.84 17.94 6.77
N LYS A 231 3.62 18.49 6.60
CA LYS A 231 2.62 18.62 7.67
C LYS A 231 2.07 17.29 8.20
N VAL A 232 2.26 16.18 7.48
CA VAL A 232 1.64 14.88 7.80
C VAL A 232 2.69 13.77 7.77
N LYS A 233 3.79 13.97 8.52
CA LYS A 233 4.87 13.00 8.67
C LYS A 233 4.53 11.92 9.71
N SER A 234 4.93 10.68 9.44
CA SER A 234 4.87 9.57 10.40
C SER A 234 6.02 9.69 11.40
N ASP A 235 5.70 10.01 12.66
CA ASP A 235 6.69 10.16 13.74
C ASP A 235 7.57 8.91 13.93
N GLU A 236 6.99 7.72 13.75
CA GLU A 236 7.68 6.43 13.87
C GLU A 236 8.79 6.28 12.81
N LEU A 237 8.49 6.61 11.55
CA LEU A 237 9.43 6.51 10.43
C LEU A 237 10.43 7.68 10.44
N TYR A 238 10.00 8.88 10.86
CA TYR A 238 10.86 10.03 11.10
C TYR A 238 11.90 9.71 12.20
N GLY A 239 11.48 9.02 13.26
CA GLY A 239 12.35 8.51 14.32
C GLY A 239 13.37 7.47 13.83
N ILE A 240 13.05 6.67 12.81
CA ILE A 240 14.01 5.77 12.16
C ILE A 240 15.02 6.58 11.33
N TYR A 241 14.56 7.47 10.45
CA TYR A 241 15.43 8.27 9.58
C TYR A 241 16.43 9.12 10.38
N LYS A 242 15.99 9.70 11.51
CA LYS A 242 16.82 10.56 12.37
C LYS A 242 17.97 9.82 13.06
N ASN A 243 17.90 8.50 13.18
CA ASN A 243 18.95 7.66 13.76
C ASN A 243 19.73 6.86 12.70
N ASP A 244 19.47 7.12 11.41
CA ASP A 244 20.16 6.50 10.28
C ASP A 244 21.45 7.27 9.93
N SER A 245 22.30 6.63 9.12
CA SER A 245 23.51 7.23 8.52
C SER A 245 23.38 7.40 7.00
N ASP A 246 22.24 7.01 6.43
CA ASP A 246 21.95 7.17 5.01
C ASP A 246 21.87 8.65 4.57
N ASN A 247 22.60 8.98 3.50
CA ASN A 247 22.73 10.33 2.97
C ASN A 247 21.44 10.84 2.33
N THR A 248 20.70 9.98 1.62
CA THR A 248 19.42 10.35 1.00
C THR A 248 18.38 10.60 2.11
N ARG A 249 18.31 9.77 3.15
CA ARG A 249 17.43 9.99 4.31
C ARG A 249 17.77 11.26 5.09
N THR A 250 19.06 11.55 5.27
CA THR A 250 19.53 12.80 5.91
C THR A 250 19.01 14.02 5.12
N LYS A 251 19.19 14.05 3.79
CA LYS A 251 18.66 15.12 2.94
C LYS A 251 17.13 15.25 3.01
N VAL A 252 16.41 14.12 3.07
CA VAL A 252 14.94 14.13 3.20
C VAL A 252 14.49 14.79 4.51
N LEU A 253 15.22 14.58 5.61
CA LEU A 253 14.97 15.31 6.86
C LEU A 253 15.29 16.81 6.72
N ASP A 254 16.44 17.16 6.13
CA ASP A 254 16.85 18.55 5.88
C ASP A 254 15.83 19.32 5.02
N ILE A 255 15.07 18.64 4.15
CA ILE A 255 13.98 19.23 3.35
C ILE A 255 12.70 19.36 4.19
N ILE A 256 12.30 18.29 4.89
CA ILE A 256 10.98 18.20 5.56
C ILE A 256 10.90 19.05 6.83
N ASP A 257 12.02 19.26 7.54
CA ASP A 257 12.04 20.07 8.76
C ASP A 257 12.31 21.58 8.49
N LYS A 258 12.40 22.01 7.22
CA LYS A 258 12.46 23.44 6.85
C LYS A 258 11.08 24.10 6.87
N GLU A 259 10.93 25.20 7.61
CA GLU A 259 9.74 26.07 7.51
C GLU A 259 9.58 26.73 6.13
N ILE A 260 10.70 26.96 5.42
CA ILE A 260 10.73 27.57 4.10
C ILE A 260 11.63 26.73 3.19
N ILE A 261 11.02 26.12 2.19
CA ILE A 261 11.69 25.31 1.17
C ILE A 261 12.37 26.25 0.16
N SER A 262 13.66 26.04 -0.09
CA SER A 262 14.45 26.86 -1.02
C SER A 262 14.20 26.47 -2.49
N THR A 263 14.63 27.32 -3.41
CA THR A 263 14.67 26.98 -4.84
C THR A 263 15.62 25.80 -5.10
N GLU A 264 16.72 25.69 -4.34
CA GLU A 264 17.71 24.60 -4.45
C GLU A 264 17.13 23.23 -4.02
N ASP A 265 16.26 23.22 -3.00
CA ASP A 265 15.51 22.03 -2.58
C ASP A 265 14.53 21.58 -3.68
N ILE A 266 13.87 22.54 -4.34
CA ILE A 266 12.91 22.29 -5.42
C ILE A 266 13.64 21.78 -6.67
N GLU A 267 14.74 22.42 -7.05
CA GLU A 267 15.62 22.00 -8.14
C GLU A 267 16.10 20.55 -7.94
N MET A 268 16.54 20.20 -6.72
CA MET A 268 16.95 18.84 -6.38
C MET A 268 15.81 17.81 -6.46
N ILE A 269 14.60 18.15 -6.00
CA ILE A 269 13.43 17.25 -6.06
C ILE A 269 12.91 17.08 -7.49
N LEU A 270 12.88 18.16 -8.28
CA LEU A 270 12.49 18.08 -9.68
C LEU A 270 13.55 17.37 -10.53
N THR A 271 14.84 17.46 -10.17
CA THR A 271 15.91 16.63 -10.76
C THR A 271 15.71 15.15 -10.44
N ASP A 272 15.41 14.79 -9.18
CA ASP A 272 15.14 13.40 -8.78
C ASP A 272 13.91 12.79 -9.50
N ILE A 273 12.88 13.61 -9.76
CA ILE A 273 11.64 13.20 -10.44
C ILE A 273 11.78 13.17 -11.98
N LEU A 274 12.50 14.12 -12.59
CA LEU A 274 12.60 14.23 -14.06
C LEU A 274 13.81 13.51 -14.65
N ILE A 275 14.88 13.30 -13.88
CA ILE A 275 16.21 12.89 -14.37
C ILE A 275 16.82 11.74 -13.55
N GLY A 276 16.46 11.63 -12.26
CA GLY A 276 16.96 10.60 -11.34
C GLY A 276 16.11 9.33 -11.26
N ASP A 277 16.53 8.42 -10.37
CA ASP A 277 15.86 7.14 -10.09
C ASP A 277 14.66 7.26 -9.09
N GLU A 278 14.07 8.46 -8.98
CA GLU A 278 12.99 8.81 -8.03
C GLU A 278 13.33 8.46 -6.54
N GLU A 279 14.61 8.39 -6.13
CA GLU A 279 14.98 7.91 -4.79
C GLU A 279 14.65 8.91 -3.67
N LEU A 280 14.88 10.21 -3.91
CA LEU A 280 14.57 11.26 -2.94
C LEU A 280 13.06 11.34 -2.71
N ILE A 281 12.27 11.37 -3.80
CA ILE A 281 10.80 11.43 -3.71
C ILE A 281 10.21 10.15 -3.11
N LYS A 282 10.80 8.97 -3.37
CA LYS A 282 10.45 7.72 -2.68
C LYS A 282 10.67 7.83 -1.17
N ASN A 283 11.83 8.32 -0.72
CA ASN A 283 12.12 8.45 0.70
C ASN A 283 11.26 9.54 1.37
N ILE A 284 10.86 10.59 0.65
CA ILE A 284 9.84 11.57 1.08
C ILE A 284 8.47 10.89 1.24
N LEU A 285 8.00 10.13 0.24
CA LEU A 285 6.72 9.39 0.28
C LEU A 285 6.66 8.34 1.39
N ILE A 286 7.80 7.74 1.76
CA ILE A 286 7.91 6.84 2.92
C ILE A 286 7.63 7.59 4.23
N LEU A 287 7.97 8.87 4.38
CA LEU A 287 7.64 9.63 5.59
C LEU A 287 6.18 10.16 5.60
N THR A 288 5.60 10.45 4.44
CA THR A 288 4.20 10.90 4.28
C THR A 288 3.16 9.93 4.85
N ASP A 289 2.13 10.41 5.53
CA ASP A 289 0.95 9.64 5.98
C ASP A 289 0.35 8.76 4.85
N GLU A 290 0.01 7.52 5.18
CA GLU A 290 -0.51 6.52 4.22
C GLU A 290 -1.86 6.91 3.58
N ASN A 291 -2.62 7.80 4.21
CA ASN A 291 -3.83 8.43 3.68
C ASN A 291 -3.53 9.58 2.69
N LYS A 292 -2.30 10.09 2.67
CA LYS A 292 -1.85 11.19 1.81
C LYS A 292 -1.04 10.74 0.60
N ILE A 293 -0.42 9.55 0.65
CA ILE A 293 0.28 8.95 -0.50
C ILE A 293 -0.61 8.89 -1.73
N ASP A 294 -1.86 8.45 -1.60
CA ASP A 294 -2.79 8.40 -2.74
C ASP A 294 -3.07 9.80 -3.31
N CYS A 295 -3.10 10.84 -2.48
CA CYS A 295 -3.29 12.21 -2.97
C CYS A 295 -2.06 12.70 -3.76
N VAL A 296 -0.84 12.37 -3.31
CA VAL A 296 0.39 12.71 -4.04
C VAL A 296 0.49 11.90 -5.34
N LEU A 297 0.32 10.57 -5.29
CA LEU A 297 0.43 9.72 -6.48
C LEU A 297 -0.69 9.99 -7.52
N ASN A 298 -1.92 10.33 -7.11
CA ASN A 298 -2.95 10.72 -8.07
C ASN A 298 -2.69 12.09 -8.72
N ASN A 299 -2.07 13.04 -8.00
CA ASN A 299 -1.78 14.37 -8.53
C ASN A 299 -0.48 14.43 -9.36
N TYR A 300 0.50 13.58 -9.05
CA TYR A 300 1.88 13.65 -9.59
C TYR A 300 2.41 12.33 -10.18
N GLY A 301 1.65 11.23 -10.16
CA GLY A 301 2.06 9.89 -10.65
C GLY A 301 2.24 9.74 -12.17
N LYS A 302 2.12 10.83 -12.92
CA LYS A 302 2.60 10.95 -14.31
C LYS A 302 4.08 11.36 -14.40
N TYR A 303 4.70 11.68 -13.26
CA TYR A 303 6.12 11.98 -13.10
C TYR A 303 6.77 11.05 -12.04
N ILE A 304 6.03 10.70 -10.98
CA ILE A 304 6.41 9.64 -10.04
C ILE A 304 5.88 8.31 -10.60
N THR A 305 6.69 7.65 -11.44
CA THR A 305 6.28 6.51 -12.27
C THR A 305 6.77 5.17 -11.76
N HIS A 306 7.83 5.14 -10.96
CA HIS A 306 8.49 3.89 -10.54
C HIS A 306 7.87 3.22 -9.30
N TYR A 307 6.99 3.92 -8.56
CA TYR A 307 6.46 3.45 -7.27
C TYR A 307 4.93 3.52 -7.18
N SER A 308 4.27 2.38 -6.90
CA SER A 308 2.86 2.38 -6.49
C SER A 308 2.72 2.63 -4.99
N LYS A 309 1.50 2.96 -4.53
CA LYS A 309 1.19 3.04 -3.08
C LYS A 309 1.63 1.79 -2.33
N LYS A 310 1.40 0.61 -2.93
CA LYS A 310 1.75 -0.69 -2.34
C LYS A 310 3.26 -0.81 -2.11
N ASP A 311 4.08 -0.29 -3.01
CA ASP A 311 5.54 -0.36 -2.91
C ASP A 311 6.04 0.57 -1.79
N ILE A 312 5.51 1.80 -1.71
CA ILE A 312 5.81 2.70 -0.59
C ILE A 312 5.37 2.08 0.75
N THR A 313 4.16 1.52 0.84
CA THR A 313 3.69 0.81 2.04
C THR A 313 4.58 -0.38 2.41
N ASN A 314 5.02 -1.17 1.43
CA ASN A 314 5.95 -2.28 1.68
C ASN A 314 7.30 -1.79 2.23
N GLU A 315 7.85 -0.68 1.73
CA GLU A 315 9.12 -0.13 2.20
C GLU A 315 9.00 0.45 3.63
N LYS A 316 7.92 1.18 3.94
CA LYS A 316 7.59 1.61 5.33
C LYS A 316 7.58 0.42 6.29
N ASN A 317 6.82 -0.62 5.90
CA ASN A 317 6.65 -1.84 6.67
C ASN A 317 8.00 -2.54 6.95
N LYS A 318 8.87 -2.66 5.93
CA LYS A 318 10.24 -3.20 6.10
C LYS A 318 11.08 -2.39 7.09
N LEU A 319 11.01 -1.05 7.05
CA LEU A 319 11.78 -0.18 7.95
C LEU A 319 11.34 -0.35 9.42
N ILE A 320 10.04 -0.37 9.69
CA ILE A 320 9.48 -0.60 11.03
C ILE A 320 9.93 -1.97 11.55
N LEU A 321 9.88 -3.01 10.73
CA LEU A 321 10.38 -4.34 11.10
C LEU A 321 11.89 -4.37 11.34
N GLY A 322 12.66 -3.60 10.55
CA GLY A 322 14.09 -3.41 10.78
C GLY A 322 14.40 -2.83 12.17
N LYS A 323 13.57 -1.90 12.66
CA LYS A 323 13.64 -1.35 14.01
C LYS A 323 13.26 -2.39 15.08
N ILE A 324 12.12 -3.08 14.93
CA ILE A 324 11.54 -3.87 16.05
C ILE A 324 11.91 -5.35 16.08
N LYS A 325 12.24 -5.99 14.95
CA LYS A 325 12.27 -7.46 14.85
C LYS A 325 13.21 -8.12 15.86
N ASN A 326 14.42 -7.58 16.03
CA ASN A 326 15.41 -8.13 16.95
C ASN A 326 14.93 -8.06 18.42
N TYR A 327 14.25 -6.97 18.80
CA TYR A 327 13.65 -6.83 20.13
C TYR A 327 12.51 -7.83 20.34
N CYS A 328 11.62 -7.99 19.35
CA CYS A 328 10.54 -8.97 19.41
C CYS A 328 11.07 -10.41 19.53
N THR A 329 12.05 -10.80 18.70
CA THR A 329 12.66 -12.14 18.78
C THR A 329 13.36 -12.37 20.12
N LEU A 330 14.09 -11.38 20.65
CA LEU A 330 14.74 -11.45 21.96
C LEU A 330 13.73 -11.65 23.10
N LEU A 331 12.60 -10.94 23.08
CA LEU A 331 11.53 -11.07 24.08
C LEU A 331 10.86 -12.46 24.01
N LEU A 332 10.51 -12.93 22.81
CA LEU A 332 9.96 -14.28 22.60
C LEU A 332 10.94 -15.38 23.05
N ASP A 333 12.25 -15.17 22.85
CA ASP A 333 13.30 -16.05 23.35
C ASP A 333 13.37 -16.10 24.89
N GLN A 334 12.97 -15.06 25.62
CA GLN A 334 12.89 -15.14 27.09
C GLN A 334 11.60 -15.82 27.56
N VAL A 335 10.47 -15.53 26.90
CA VAL A 335 9.17 -16.15 27.23
C VAL A 335 9.22 -17.68 27.08
N GLU A 336 9.87 -18.20 26.06
CA GLU A 336 10.04 -19.67 25.89
C GLU A 336 10.93 -20.34 26.95
N LYS A 337 11.75 -19.57 27.68
CA LYS A 337 12.58 -20.08 28.79
C LYS A 337 11.84 -20.12 30.13
N LEU A 338 10.62 -19.60 30.21
CA LEU A 338 9.82 -19.63 31.43
C LEU A 338 9.48 -21.09 31.81
N PRO A 339 9.67 -21.50 33.07
CA PRO A 339 9.38 -22.86 33.52
C PRO A 339 7.87 -23.17 33.39
N LYS A 340 7.55 -24.16 32.56
CA LYS A 340 6.17 -24.52 32.17
C LYS A 340 5.29 -25.04 33.31
N ASN A 341 5.92 -25.41 34.43
CA ASN A 341 5.27 -25.80 35.68
C ASN A 341 4.83 -24.59 36.54
N GLU A 342 5.39 -23.39 36.31
CA GLU A 342 5.08 -22.15 37.04
C GLU A 342 4.30 -21.15 36.16
N TYR A 343 4.62 -21.10 34.86
CA TYR A 343 4.09 -20.12 33.92
C TYR A 343 3.15 -20.73 32.89
N VAL A 344 1.93 -20.21 32.83
CA VAL A 344 0.84 -20.67 31.94
C VAL A 344 0.37 -19.54 31.01
N VAL A 345 -0.45 -19.84 30.00
CA VAL A 345 -1.02 -18.83 29.09
C VAL A 345 -2.32 -18.26 29.67
N TYR A 346 -2.45 -16.93 29.76
CA TYR A 346 -3.68 -16.29 30.23
C TYR A 346 -3.87 -14.91 29.60
N LEU A 347 -4.97 -14.72 28.88
CA LEU A 347 -5.36 -13.43 28.28
C LEU A 347 -4.19 -12.82 27.46
N ASN A 348 -3.68 -13.58 26.49
CA ASN A 348 -2.48 -13.30 25.68
C ASN A 348 -1.12 -13.26 26.40
N ASN A 349 -1.06 -13.23 27.72
CA ASN A 349 0.18 -13.03 28.48
C ASN A 349 0.67 -14.33 29.15
N PRO A 350 1.98 -14.49 29.43
CA PRO A 350 2.44 -15.46 30.41
C PRO A 350 1.92 -15.11 31.81
N TYR A 351 1.63 -16.12 32.62
CA TYR A 351 1.02 -15.95 33.94
C TYR A 351 1.76 -16.73 35.02
N ASP A 352 2.28 -16.02 36.01
CA ASP A 352 2.98 -16.56 37.17
C ASP A 352 1.93 -17.05 38.19
N LYS A 353 1.66 -18.37 38.18
CA LYS A 353 0.52 -18.91 38.92
C LYS A 353 0.71 -18.80 40.43
N ASP A 354 1.90 -19.14 40.93
CA ASP A 354 2.27 -19.08 42.36
C ASP A 354 2.09 -17.67 42.97
N LYS A 355 2.12 -16.63 42.14
CA LYS A 355 1.97 -15.22 42.56
C LYS A 355 0.64 -14.60 42.14
N ASP A 356 -0.19 -15.32 41.39
CA ASP A 356 -1.49 -14.87 40.85
C ASP A 356 -1.38 -13.58 39.98
N VAL A 357 -0.30 -13.46 39.16
CA VAL A 357 -0.03 -12.27 38.32
C VAL A 357 0.34 -12.58 36.86
N SER A 358 -0.16 -11.74 35.94
CA SER A 358 0.31 -11.70 34.55
C SER A 358 1.70 -11.08 34.46
N VAL A 359 2.51 -11.60 33.53
CA VAL A 359 3.84 -11.08 33.18
C VAL A 359 3.73 -10.27 31.90
N PHE A 360 4.09 -8.99 31.95
CA PHE A 360 4.09 -8.10 30.79
C PHE A 360 5.51 -7.94 30.22
N ILE A 361 5.62 -7.33 29.03
CA ILE A 361 6.91 -7.13 28.35
C ILE A 361 7.90 -6.31 29.21
N LYS A 362 7.42 -5.29 29.94
CA LYS A 362 8.23 -4.48 30.87
C LYS A 362 8.85 -5.34 31.99
N ASP A 363 8.13 -6.36 32.48
CA ASP A 363 8.62 -7.26 33.54
C ASP A 363 9.76 -8.16 33.03
N ILE A 364 9.64 -8.69 31.81
CA ILE A 364 10.73 -9.46 31.15
C ILE A 364 11.97 -8.58 30.94
N ILE A 365 11.80 -7.35 30.46
CA ILE A 365 12.90 -6.40 30.20
C ILE A 365 13.65 -6.08 31.49
N VAL A 366 12.94 -5.81 32.59
CA VAL A 366 13.52 -5.49 33.90
C VAL A 366 14.17 -6.72 34.55
N LYS A 367 13.53 -7.90 34.45
CA LYS A 367 14.02 -9.17 35.01
C LYS A 367 15.32 -9.64 34.37
N ASP A 368 15.38 -9.60 33.04
CA ASP A 368 16.50 -10.15 32.26
C ASP A 368 17.51 -9.07 31.81
N ASN A 369 17.30 -7.81 32.22
CA ASN A 369 18.11 -6.63 31.88
C ASN A 369 18.35 -6.48 30.36
N LEU A 370 17.26 -6.39 29.61
CA LEU A 370 17.30 -6.29 28.15
C LEU A 370 17.49 -4.82 27.70
N ASP A 371 18.37 -4.60 26.73
CA ASP A 371 18.62 -3.28 26.13
C ASP A 371 17.56 -2.96 25.07
N ILE A 372 16.37 -2.54 25.53
CA ILE A 372 15.21 -2.18 24.69
C ILE A 372 14.69 -0.80 25.15
N PRO A 373 14.61 0.21 24.27
CA PRO A 373 14.13 1.55 24.62
C PRO A 373 12.66 1.59 25.08
N GLU A 374 12.33 2.50 25.99
CA GLU A 374 10.98 2.65 26.56
C GLU A 374 9.94 3.13 25.53
N ASP A 375 10.33 4.01 24.58
CA ASP A 375 9.47 4.42 23.45
C ASP A 375 9.12 3.27 22.48
N VAL A 376 9.90 2.18 22.54
CA VAL A 376 9.71 0.98 21.75
C VAL A 376 8.87 -0.04 22.52
N TYR A 377 9.24 -0.38 23.76
CA TYR A 377 8.55 -1.44 24.48
C TYR A 377 7.19 -1.03 25.05
N ASP A 378 6.93 0.24 25.37
CA ASP A 378 5.59 0.70 25.81
C ASP A 378 4.55 0.60 24.66
N LYS A 379 5.00 0.45 23.40
CA LYS A 379 4.14 0.14 22.23
C LYS A 379 3.96 -1.37 21.99
N MET A 380 4.67 -2.23 22.72
CA MET A 380 4.64 -3.68 22.53
C MET A 380 3.68 -4.36 23.50
N ASN A 381 2.92 -5.33 22.99
CA ASN A 381 2.06 -6.20 23.78
C ASN A 381 2.23 -7.66 23.34
N PHE A 382 2.13 -8.61 24.27
CA PHE A 382 2.04 -10.02 23.91
C PHE A 382 0.68 -10.30 23.24
N LEU A 383 0.71 -11.15 22.21
CA LEU A 383 -0.45 -11.85 21.65
C LEU A 383 -0.17 -13.34 21.71
N TYR A 384 -1.23 -14.16 21.74
CA TYR A 384 -1.11 -15.61 21.67
C TYR A 384 -1.84 -16.16 20.44
N ASN A 385 -1.10 -16.82 19.54
CA ASN A 385 -1.70 -17.50 18.39
C ASN A 385 -2.24 -18.86 18.83
N TYR A 386 -3.56 -18.99 18.85
CA TYR A 386 -4.22 -20.21 19.27
C TYR A 386 -4.04 -21.39 18.29
N ALA A 387 -3.88 -21.12 16.99
CA ALA A 387 -3.71 -22.17 15.98
C ALA A 387 -2.31 -22.81 16.05
N ASP A 388 -1.28 -21.97 16.07
CA ASP A 388 0.13 -22.41 16.07
C ASP A 388 0.73 -22.58 17.49
N LYS A 389 -0.03 -22.20 18.52
CA LYS A 389 0.24 -22.43 19.95
C LYS A 389 1.58 -21.81 20.41
N ASN A 390 1.81 -20.58 19.98
CA ASN A 390 2.98 -19.78 20.32
C ASN A 390 2.61 -18.33 20.68
N TYR A 391 3.54 -17.67 21.36
CA TYR A 391 3.48 -16.23 21.60
C TYR A 391 3.93 -15.46 20.36
N MET A 392 3.31 -14.31 20.15
CA MET A 392 3.68 -13.28 19.20
C MET A 392 3.79 -11.94 19.94
N ILE A 393 4.39 -10.94 19.32
CA ILE A 393 4.40 -9.57 19.85
C ILE A 393 3.75 -8.64 18.83
N ALA A 394 2.72 -7.92 19.27
CA ALA A 394 2.13 -6.81 18.54
C ALA A 394 2.82 -5.50 18.93
N TYR A 395 3.25 -4.74 17.93
CA TYR A 395 3.80 -3.40 18.06
C TYR A 395 2.83 -2.40 17.43
N LYS A 396 2.32 -1.45 18.23
CA LYS A 396 1.44 -0.39 17.72
C LYS A 396 2.25 0.61 16.90
N ILE A 397 1.89 0.77 15.62
CA ILE A 397 2.54 1.73 14.70
C ILE A 397 1.83 3.09 14.81
N ASP A 398 0.52 3.04 14.62
CA ASP A 398 -0.43 4.16 14.72
C ASP A 398 -1.75 3.63 15.30
N ASP A 399 -2.80 4.46 15.40
CA ASP A 399 -4.07 4.04 15.99
C ASP A 399 -4.78 2.90 15.24
N ASN A 400 -4.59 2.78 13.93
CA ASN A 400 -5.29 1.83 13.09
C ASN A 400 -4.44 0.62 12.68
N LYS A 401 -3.12 0.61 12.96
CA LYS A 401 -2.16 -0.34 12.36
C LYS A 401 -1.16 -0.92 13.35
N TYR A 402 -1.00 -2.24 13.31
CA TYR A 402 -0.11 -3.00 14.19
C TYR A 402 0.81 -3.91 13.36
N ALA A 403 2.10 -3.96 13.70
CA ALA A 403 3.00 -5.01 13.23
C ALA A 403 2.94 -6.18 14.22
N VAL A 404 2.65 -7.39 13.76
CA VAL A 404 2.71 -8.61 14.58
C VAL A 404 3.94 -9.41 14.17
N VAL A 405 4.74 -9.84 15.15
CA VAL A 405 6.00 -10.55 14.93
C VAL A 405 5.98 -11.88 15.69
N ASP A 406 6.20 -12.99 14.98
CA ASP A 406 6.52 -14.29 15.56
C ASP A 406 8.04 -14.57 15.41
N LYS A 407 8.52 -15.73 15.85
CA LYS A 407 9.97 -16.08 15.75
C LYS A 407 10.48 -16.23 14.31
N THR A 408 9.59 -16.57 13.38
CA THR A 408 9.88 -16.92 11.99
C THR A 408 9.34 -15.87 11.01
N ASN A 409 8.09 -15.44 11.18
CA ASN A 409 7.40 -14.51 10.28
C ASN A 409 7.04 -13.18 10.97
N TYR A 410 6.39 -12.32 10.20
CA TYR A 410 5.70 -11.13 10.65
C TYR A 410 4.47 -10.90 9.76
N ASP A 411 3.52 -10.10 10.22
CA ASP A 411 2.45 -9.56 9.40
C ASP A 411 2.03 -8.15 9.88
N PHE A 412 1.15 -7.49 9.13
CA PHE A 412 0.56 -6.19 9.50
C PHE A 412 -0.96 -6.30 9.52
N ILE A 413 -1.56 -6.05 10.67
CA ILE A 413 -3.01 -6.13 10.88
C ILE A 413 -3.59 -4.76 11.22
N ASP A 414 -4.88 -4.58 10.94
CA ASP A 414 -5.63 -3.40 11.35
C ASP A 414 -6.06 -3.48 12.83
N GLU A 415 -6.56 -2.37 13.39
CA GLU A 415 -7.08 -2.35 14.77
C GLU A 415 -8.21 -3.37 15.00
N LYS A 416 -9.09 -3.59 14.01
CA LYS A 416 -10.22 -4.52 14.13
C LYS A 416 -9.73 -5.97 14.30
N ASP A 417 -8.73 -6.37 13.51
CA ASP A 417 -8.15 -7.72 13.58
C ASP A 417 -7.24 -7.86 14.81
N TYR A 418 -6.56 -6.79 15.25
CA TYR A 418 -5.86 -6.76 16.55
C TYR A 418 -6.81 -6.94 17.74
N LEU A 419 -7.95 -6.23 17.74
CA LEU A 419 -9.01 -6.39 18.73
C LEU A 419 -9.64 -7.80 18.69
N GLY A 420 -9.58 -8.49 17.55
CA GLY A 420 -9.97 -9.90 17.42
C GLY A 420 -9.12 -10.89 18.25
N TYR A 421 -7.92 -10.50 18.69
CA TYR A 421 -7.11 -11.28 19.64
C TYR A 421 -7.40 -10.93 21.11
N GLN A 422 -8.17 -9.88 21.40
CA GLN A 422 -8.37 -9.43 22.78
C GLN A 422 -9.43 -10.27 23.49
N PHE A 423 -9.06 -10.82 24.64
CA PHE A 423 -9.96 -11.55 25.51
C PHE A 423 -10.73 -10.59 26.41
N GLU A 424 -12.01 -10.85 26.65
CA GLU A 424 -12.77 -10.17 27.70
C GLU A 424 -12.07 -10.37 29.05
N LYS A 425 -11.95 -9.29 29.83
CA LYS A 425 -11.40 -9.40 31.19
C LYS A 425 -12.37 -10.22 32.06
N PRO A 426 -11.97 -11.38 32.60
CA PRO A 426 -12.86 -12.22 33.37
C PRO A 426 -13.20 -11.60 34.73
N LEU A 427 -14.29 -12.09 35.32
CA LEU A 427 -14.82 -11.60 36.60
C LEU A 427 -14.09 -12.23 37.80
N GLU A 428 -14.44 -11.76 39.00
CA GLU A 428 -13.94 -12.37 40.25
C GLU A 428 -14.48 -13.78 40.42
N THR A 429 -13.59 -14.72 40.71
CA THR A 429 -13.90 -16.14 40.90
C THR A 429 -14.55 -16.39 42.26
N LYS A 430 -15.51 -17.32 42.29
CA LYS A 430 -16.30 -17.65 43.48
C LYS A 430 -16.49 -19.16 43.59
N VAL A 431 -16.09 -19.72 44.73
CA VAL A 431 -16.31 -21.13 45.09
C VAL A 431 -17.73 -21.25 45.65
N PHE A 432 -18.70 -21.65 44.83
CA PHE A 432 -20.10 -21.88 45.22
C PHE A 432 -20.76 -22.95 44.34
N TYR A 433 -21.99 -23.33 44.67
CA TYR A 433 -22.74 -24.37 43.98
C TYR A 433 -23.78 -23.80 43.00
N ASP A 434 -23.68 -24.15 41.72
CA ASP A 434 -24.65 -23.86 40.66
C ASP A 434 -25.31 -25.17 40.17
N GLU A 435 -26.63 -25.26 40.27
CA GLU A 435 -27.39 -26.45 39.84
C GLU A 435 -27.40 -26.64 38.32
N ASP A 436 -27.26 -25.58 37.52
CA ASP A 436 -27.13 -25.70 36.06
C ASP A 436 -25.76 -26.32 35.69
N ILE A 437 -24.71 -26.07 36.47
CA ILE A 437 -23.39 -26.71 36.29
C ILE A 437 -23.46 -28.20 36.66
N GLU A 438 -24.07 -28.54 37.79
CA GLU A 438 -24.33 -29.95 38.18
C GLU A 438 -25.07 -30.69 37.07
N LYS A 439 -26.12 -30.07 36.52
CA LYS A 439 -26.93 -30.65 35.45
C LYS A 439 -26.13 -30.97 34.19
N SER A 440 -25.31 -30.03 33.68
CA SER A 440 -24.48 -30.29 32.48
C SER A 440 -23.48 -31.44 32.70
N ILE A 441 -23.01 -31.65 33.93
CA ILE A 441 -22.09 -32.75 34.27
C ILE A 441 -22.86 -34.09 34.47
N LYS A 442 -24.10 -34.06 34.98
CA LYS A 442 -25.00 -35.23 35.00
C LYS A 442 -25.35 -35.72 33.58
N GLU A 443 -25.56 -34.79 32.66
CA GLU A 443 -25.82 -35.12 31.25
C GLU A 443 -24.61 -35.81 30.59
N TYR A 444 -23.37 -35.38 30.90
CA TYR A 444 -22.14 -36.04 30.47
C TYR A 444 -21.99 -37.47 31.05
N PHE A 445 -22.19 -37.63 32.36
CA PHE A 445 -22.06 -38.94 33.02
C PHE A 445 -23.26 -39.88 32.83
N ALA A 446 -24.35 -39.41 32.21
CA ALA A 446 -25.64 -40.10 32.08
C ALA A 446 -26.17 -40.69 33.41
N SER A 447 -25.84 -40.07 34.54
CA SER A 447 -26.13 -40.56 35.89
C SER A 447 -25.99 -39.45 36.93
N GLU A 448 -26.37 -39.72 38.19
CA GLU A 448 -26.18 -38.80 39.30
C GLU A 448 -24.67 -38.57 39.57
N VAL A 449 -24.33 -37.40 40.12
CA VAL A 449 -22.93 -36.98 40.31
C VAL A 449 -22.73 -36.35 41.69
N PHE A 450 -21.51 -36.50 42.20
CA PHE A 450 -21.03 -35.90 43.43
C PHE A 450 -20.03 -34.80 43.09
N ILE A 451 -20.44 -33.53 43.21
CA ILE A 451 -19.55 -32.38 43.06
C ILE A 451 -18.63 -32.32 44.29
N ARG A 452 -17.32 -32.36 44.06
CA ARG A 452 -16.28 -32.25 45.09
C ARG A 452 -15.79 -30.81 45.26
N TYR A 453 -15.61 -30.12 44.15
CA TYR A 453 -15.20 -28.71 44.06
C TYR A 453 -15.92 -28.05 42.89
N MET A 454 -16.40 -26.82 43.08
CA MET A 454 -16.93 -25.97 42.01
C MET A 454 -16.49 -24.52 42.23
N ASN A 455 -15.86 -23.92 41.23
CA ASN A 455 -15.46 -22.52 41.25
C ASN A 455 -15.77 -21.89 39.89
N THR A 456 -16.41 -20.72 39.90
CA THR A 456 -16.82 -20.02 38.69
C THR A 456 -16.76 -18.50 38.86
N ASP A 457 -16.49 -17.79 37.76
CA ASP A 457 -16.63 -16.33 37.68
C ASP A 457 -18.01 -15.89 37.09
N GLY A 458 -18.87 -16.85 36.73
CA GLY A 458 -20.16 -16.65 36.07
C GLY A 458 -20.14 -16.86 34.55
N ARG A 459 -18.97 -16.79 33.90
CA ARG A 459 -18.76 -17.15 32.48
C ARG A 459 -17.97 -18.46 32.34
N TYR A 460 -16.91 -18.65 33.12
CA TYR A 460 -16.09 -19.85 33.16
C TYR A 460 -16.28 -20.58 34.49
N ALA A 461 -16.23 -21.90 34.46
CA ALA A 461 -16.27 -22.73 35.66
C ALA A 461 -15.26 -23.88 35.56
N PHE A 462 -14.58 -24.15 36.66
CA PHE A 462 -13.82 -25.39 36.84
C PHE A 462 -14.48 -26.23 37.94
N VAL A 463 -14.65 -27.51 37.67
CA VAL A 463 -15.40 -28.43 38.53
C VAL A 463 -14.66 -29.76 38.65
N ILE A 464 -14.63 -30.31 39.85
CA ILE A 464 -14.31 -31.72 40.06
C ILE A 464 -15.57 -32.46 40.48
N ALA A 465 -15.91 -33.50 39.73
CA ALA A 465 -17.09 -34.31 39.96
C ALA A 465 -16.77 -35.80 39.90
N SER A 466 -17.51 -36.58 40.68
CA SER A 466 -17.49 -38.04 40.69
C SER A 466 -18.82 -38.62 40.22
N ASN A 467 -18.77 -39.74 39.48
CA ASN A 467 -19.97 -40.49 39.11
C ASN A 467 -20.58 -41.18 40.34
N SER A 468 -21.90 -41.17 40.52
CA SER A 468 -22.55 -41.81 41.68
C SER A 468 -22.30 -43.32 41.78
N ASN A 469 -22.16 -44.00 40.64
CA ASN A 469 -21.96 -45.45 40.56
C ASN A 469 -20.52 -45.88 40.95
N ASN A 470 -19.56 -44.96 40.84
CA ASN A 470 -18.20 -45.16 41.30
C ASN A 470 -17.65 -43.82 41.81
N TYR A 471 -18.03 -43.45 43.03
CA TYR A 471 -17.64 -42.18 43.63
C TYR A 471 -16.13 -42.05 43.90
N GLN A 472 -15.36 -43.14 43.80
CA GLN A 472 -13.89 -43.10 43.91
C GLN A 472 -13.24 -42.63 42.60
N SER A 473 -13.89 -42.86 41.46
CA SER A 473 -13.52 -42.24 40.19
C SER A 473 -14.00 -40.78 40.18
N TYR A 474 -13.13 -39.87 39.76
CA TYR A 474 -13.44 -38.45 39.64
C TYR A 474 -12.80 -37.88 38.38
N GLU A 475 -13.40 -36.82 37.85
CA GLU A 475 -12.94 -36.14 36.63
C GLU A 475 -12.99 -34.62 36.81
N ARG A 476 -12.13 -33.95 36.06
CA ARG A 476 -11.89 -32.50 36.07
C ARG A 476 -12.52 -31.90 34.82
N PHE A 477 -13.42 -30.95 34.98
CA PHE A 477 -14.21 -30.33 33.92
C PHE A 477 -13.93 -28.83 33.85
N ALA A 478 -13.66 -28.33 32.65
CA ALA A 478 -13.78 -26.91 32.32
C ALA A 478 -15.11 -26.69 31.60
N LEU A 479 -15.84 -25.64 31.98
CA LEU A 479 -17.09 -25.25 31.34
C LEU A 479 -17.10 -23.75 30.99
N GLU A 480 -17.77 -23.39 29.89
CA GLU A 480 -18.12 -22.01 29.55
C GLU A 480 -19.65 -21.84 29.52
N LYS A 481 -20.14 -20.72 30.04
CA LYS A 481 -21.53 -20.27 29.99
C LYS A 481 -21.68 -19.30 28.82
N ASN A 482 -22.39 -19.77 27.80
CA ASN A 482 -22.99 -18.88 26.80
C ASN A 482 -24.45 -18.66 27.22
N GLU A 483 -25.44 -19.21 26.50
CA GLU A 483 -26.82 -19.29 27.01
C GLU A 483 -26.97 -20.34 28.13
N THR A 484 -26.15 -21.39 28.09
CA THR A 484 -26.12 -22.51 29.04
C THR A 484 -24.67 -22.93 29.30
N TRP A 485 -24.43 -23.61 30.43
CA TRP A 485 -23.14 -24.21 30.77
C TRP A 485 -22.82 -25.38 29.85
N LYS A 486 -21.71 -25.30 29.12
CA LYS A 486 -21.21 -26.37 28.24
C LYS A 486 -19.79 -26.76 28.65
N ILE A 487 -19.52 -28.05 28.72
CA ILE A 487 -18.18 -28.59 28.93
C ILE A 487 -17.31 -28.25 27.71
N VAL A 488 -16.15 -27.64 27.94
CA VAL A 488 -15.16 -27.29 26.90
C VAL A 488 -13.94 -28.21 26.91
N ASP A 489 -13.61 -28.81 28.06
CA ASP A 489 -12.55 -29.83 28.19
C ASP A 489 -12.77 -30.73 29.41
N THR A 490 -12.20 -31.94 29.38
CA THR A 490 -12.29 -32.94 30.47
C THR A 490 -10.95 -33.61 30.76
N GLY A 491 -10.78 -34.17 31.96
CA GLY A 491 -9.55 -34.90 32.33
C GLY A 491 -8.31 -34.01 32.45
N ILE A 492 -8.51 -32.73 32.81
CA ILE A 492 -7.50 -31.66 32.83
C ILE A 492 -6.41 -31.95 33.89
N ASN A 493 -5.35 -32.67 33.51
CA ASN A 493 -4.29 -33.11 34.42
C ASN A 493 -2.99 -32.29 34.29
N ASP A 494 -2.85 -31.49 33.23
CA ASP A 494 -1.77 -30.50 33.07
C ASP A 494 -2.39 -29.14 32.73
N LEU A 495 -2.16 -28.16 33.59
CA LEU A 495 -2.67 -26.79 33.42
C LEU A 495 -1.91 -26.04 32.32
N TYR A 496 -0.64 -26.36 32.04
CA TYR A 496 0.10 -25.73 30.96
C TYR A 496 -0.53 -26.09 29.60
N THR A 497 -0.69 -27.39 29.31
CA THR A 497 -1.35 -27.87 28.09
C THR A 497 -2.80 -27.38 27.99
N PHE A 498 -3.55 -27.34 29.09
CA PHE A 498 -4.90 -26.76 29.08
C PHE A 498 -4.89 -25.27 28.74
N SER A 499 -4.00 -24.46 29.35
CA SER A 499 -3.92 -23.02 29.10
C SER A 499 -3.56 -22.69 27.63
N ILE A 500 -2.70 -23.51 27.02
CA ILE A 500 -2.38 -23.45 25.59
C ILE A 500 -3.60 -23.76 24.71
N ASN A 501 -4.47 -24.67 25.16
CA ASN A 501 -5.67 -25.09 24.43
C ASN A 501 -6.86 -24.14 24.67
N HIS A 502 -6.86 -23.35 25.75
CA HIS A 502 -7.95 -22.47 26.14
C HIS A 502 -7.45 -21.12 26.72
N PRO A 503 -6.67 -20.31 25.97
CA PRO A 503 -5.95 -19.14 26.50
C PRO A 503 -6.84 -17.99 27.02
N GLY A 504 -8.14 -17.99 26.66
CA GLY A 504 -9.15 -17.08 27.18
C GLY A 504 -9.93 -17.59 28.38
N PHE A 505 -9.79 -18.87 28.76
CA PHE A 505 -10.49 -19.44 29.91
C PHE A 505 -9.95 -18.84 31.21
N ASN A 506 -10.83 -18.61 32.19
CA ASN A 506 -10.38 -18.08 33.49
C ASN A 506 -9.64 -19.13 34.33
N ILE A 507 -8.34 -19.28 34.09
CA ILE A 507 -7.44 -20.20 34.81
C ILE A 507 -7.45 -20.00 36.33
N ARG A 508 -7.86 -18.83 36.83
CA ARG A 508 -8.00 -18.54 38.28
C ARG A 508 -9.19 -19.24 38.94
N THR A 509 -10.03 -19.94 38.17
CA THR A 509 -10.99 -20.92 38.70
C THR A 509 -10.32 -22.26 39.08
N ILE A 510 -9.12 -22.51 38.57
CA ILE A 510 -8.39 -23.80 38.67
C ILE A 510 -7.36 -23.74 39.81
N THR A 511 -7.73 -24.20 41.01
CA THR A 511 -6.81 -24.27 42.16
C THR A 511 -5.64 -25.24 41.95
N ASP A 512 -4.55 -25.05 42.69
CA ASP A 512 -3.30 -25.79 42.54
C ASP A 512 -3.32 -27.24 43.02
N ASN A 513 -4.16 -27.56 44.01
CA ASN A 513 -4.18 -28.84 44.72
C ASN A 513 -4.59 -30.06 43.86
N PHE A 514 -4.76 -29.90 42.55
CA PHE A 514 -5.27 -30.93 41.66
C PHE A 514 -4.26 -31.99 41.22
N ILE A 515 -2.96 -31.78 41.40
CA ILE A 515 -1.91 -32.69 40.87
C ILE A 515 -1.33 -33.62 41.97
N GLU A 516 -1.27 -33.17 43.22
CA GLU A 516 -0.60 -33.93 44.31
C GLU A 516 -1.56 -34.73 45.23
N ASP A 517 -2.83 -34.30 45.34
CA ASP A 517 -3.82 -34.93 46.25
C ASP A 517 -4.23 -36.33 45.75
N ASN A 518 -3.66 -37.35 46.37
CA ASN A 518 -3.94 -38.76 46.08
C ASN A 518 -5.24 -39.20 46.76
N ILE A 519 -6.31 -39.36 45.98
CA ILE A 519 -7.56 -39.99 46.44
C ILE A 519 -7.43 -41.51 46.32
N TYR A 520 -7.54 -42.20 47.44
CA TYR A 520 -7.37 -43.65 47.55
C TYR A 520 -8.71 -44.40 47.56
N SER A 521 -8.75 -45.54 46.85
CA SER A 521 -9.85 -46.50 46.94
C SER A 521 -9.88 -47.19 48.31
N LEU A 522 -11.02 -47.08 49.00
CA LEU A 522 -11.34 -47.92 50.17
C LEU A 522 -12.00 -49.22 49.71
N SER A 523 -11.65 -50.35 50.34
CA SER A 523 -12.31 -51.63 50.05
C SER A 523 -13.67 -51.74 50.76
N GLU A 524 -14.51 -52.67 50.30
CA GLU A 524 -15.78 -53.00 50.96
C GLU A 524 -15.58 -53.35 52.45
N LYS A 525 -14.46 -53.98 52.81
CA LYS A 525 -14.11 -54.28 54.20
C LYS A 525 -13.87 -53.01 55.02
N ASP A 526 -13.20 -52.02 54.45
CA ASP A 526 -12.87 -50.76 55.14
C ASP A 526 -14.12 -49.86 55.26
N ILE A 527 -14.96 -49.86 54.22
CA ILE A 527 -16.31 -49.24 54.21
C ILE A 527 -17.18 -49.84 55.33
N ASN A 528 -17.20 -51.17 55.48
CA ASN A 528 -17.89 -51.82 56.60
C ASN A 528 -17.25 -51.47 57.96
N ALA A 529 -15.92 -51.42 58.06
CA ALA A 529 -15.25 -51.03 59.31
C ALA A 529 -15.54 -49.57 59.74
N VAL A 530 -15.77 -48.67 58.77
CA VAL A 530 -16.25 -47.30 59.02
C VAL A 530 -17.68 -47.31 59.57
N LEU A 531 -18.59 -48.08 58.97
CA LEU A 531 -19.97 -48.23 59.46
C LEU A 531 -20.02 -48.84 60.87
N ASP A 532 -19.23 -49.89 61.12
CA ASP A 532 -19.10 -50.52 62.44
C ASP A 532 -18.58 -49.53 63.49
N GLN A 533 -17.73 -48.57 63.11
CA GLN A 533 -17.26 -47.50 63.98
C GLN A 533 -18.25 -46.34 64.15
N LEU A 534 -19.19 -46.12 63.23
CA LEU A 534 -20.29 -45.18 63.42
C LEU A 534 -21.36 -45.76 64.37
N GLU A 535 -21.70 -47.04 64.20
CA GLU A 535 -22.63 -47.80 65.07
C GLU A 535 -22.06 -47.86 66.51
N TYR A 536 -20.81 -48.30 66.68
CA TYR A 536 -20.15 -48.41 67.98
C TYR A 536 -19.97 -47.08 68.75
N ARG A 537 -20.14 -45.93 68.08
CA ARG A 537 -19.98 -44.59 68.68
C ARG A 537 -21.31 -43.87 68.89
N ASP A 538 -22.43 -44.57 68.76
CA ASP A 538 -23.80 -44.03 68.85
C ASP A 538 -24.08 -42.88 67.85
N ILE A 539 -23.40 -42.88 66.68
CA ILE A 539 -23.57 -41.84 65.64
C ILE A 539 -24.66 -42.24 64.63
N ILE A 540 -24.83 -43.53 64.37
CA ILE A 540 -25.94 -44.10 63.57
C ILE A 540 -26.68 -45.17 64.39
N PRO A 541 -28.01 -45.35 64.21
CA PRO A 541 -28.81 -46.26 65.03
C PRO A 541 -28.61 -47.75 64.69
N ASP A 542 -28.49 -48.10 63.40
CA ASP A 542 -28.08 -49.43 62.90
C ASP A 542 -27.46 -49.24 61.51
N ARG A 543 -26.30 -49.84 61.25
CA ARG A 543 -25.65 -49.85 59.92
C ARG A 543 -26.45 -50.57 58.83
N LYS A 544 -27.48 -51.35 59.21
CA LYS A 544 -28.44 -51.94 58.27
C LYS A 544 -29.49 -50.93 57.77
N GLU A 545 -29.74 -49.87 58.54
CA GLU A 545 -30.67 -48.80 58.17
C GLU A 545 -29.93 -47.60 57.54
N VAL A 546 -28.72 -47.30 58.04
CA VAL A 546 -27.88 -46.20 57.54
C VAL A 546 -26.63 -46.75 56.83
N GLY A 547 -26.62 -46.64 55.50
CA GLY A 547 -25.49 -47.00 54.64
C GLY A 547 -24.72 -45.77 54.15
N ILE A 548 -23.78 -45.98 53.23
CA ILE A 548 -22.92 -44.94 52.64
C ILE A 548 -23.37 -44.63 51.20
N LYS A 549 -23.64 -43.34 50.91
CA LYS A 549 -23.91 -42.80 49.55
C LYS A 549 -22.62 -42.38 48.83
N TYR A 550 -21.67 -41.82 49.56
CA TYR A 550 -20.37 -41.32 49.04
C TYR A 550 -19.28 -41.56 50.08
N CYS A 551 -18.06 -41.91 49.66
CA CYS A 551 -16.91 -42.04 50.55
C CYS A 551 -15.58 -41.76 49.82
N SER A 552 -14.71 -40.92 50.39
CA SER A 552 -13.42 -40.59 49.78
C SER A 552 -12.32 -40.37 50.83
N TYR A 553 -11.09 -40.76 50.50
CA TYR A 553 -9.97 -40.89 51.44
C TYR A 553 -8.68 -40.31 50.84
N ASP A 554 -7.98 -39.44 51.58
CA ASP A 554 -6.75 -38.71 51.14
C ASP A 554 -5.44 -39.23 51.77
N GLY A 555 -5.48 -40.33 52.51
CA GLY A 555 -4.35 -40.84 53.30
C GLY A 555 -4.35 -40.42 54.78
N LYS A 556 -5.10 -39.38 55.15
CA LYS A 556 -5.29 -38.89 56.54
C LYS A 556 -6.74 -38.91 57.00
N TYR A 557 -7.68 -38.60 56.11
CA TYR A 557 -9.07 -38.31 56.42
C TYR A 557 -10.01 -39.10 55.51
N ILE A 558 -11.08 -39.67 56.05
CA ILE A 558 -12.16 -40.28 55.27
C ILE A 558 -13.39 -39.39 55.39
N SER A 559 -13.78 -38.77 54.29
CA SER A 559 -15.02 -38.02 54.13
C SER A 559 -16.13 -38.92 53.59
N MET A 560 -17.35 -38.79 54.10
CA MET A 560 -18.49 -39.62 53.68
C MET A 560 -19.85 -38.90 53.78
N LYS A 561 -20.76 -39.26 52.87
CA LYS A 561 -22.20 -38.95 52.94
C LYS A 561 -22.96 -40.24 53.20
N LEU A 562 -23.86 -40.23 54.18
CA LEU A 562 -24.66 -41.38 54.59
C LEU A 562 -26.03 -41.41 53.87
N THR A 563 -26.77 -42.52 53.95
CA THR A 563 -28.09 -42.63 53.29
C THR A 563 -29.14 -41.65 53.84
N ASN A 564 -28.99 -41.20 55.10
CA ASN A 564 -29.77 -40.12 55.72
C ASN A 564 -29.32 -38.70 55.29
N ASP A 565 -28.41 -38.60 54.30
CA ASP A 565 -27.81 -37.38 53.74
C ASP A 565 -26.90 -36.56 54.67
N GLU A 566 -26.65 -37.02 55.90
CA GLU A 566 -25.64 -36.41 56.77
C GLU A 566 -24.21 -36.67 56.27
N GLU A 567 -23.32 -35.69 56.48
CA GLU A 567 -21.92 -35.74 56.07
C GLU A 567 -20.96 -35.71 57.25
N TYR A 568 -20.03 -36.67 57.27
CA TYR A 568 -19.07 -36.92 58.35
C TYR A 568 -17.65 -37.02 57.78
N VAL A 569 -16.65 -36.68 58.61
CA VAL A 569 -15.24 -36.92 58.31
C VAL A 569 -14.58 -37.63 59.48
N PHE A 570 -13.93 -38.77 59.21
CA PHE A 570 -13.03 -39.46 60.12
C PHE A 570 -11.59 -39.01 59.92
N SER A 571 -10.78 -39.01 60.98
CA SER A 571 -9.32 -38.95 60.91
C SER A 571 -8.70 -40.33 61.15
N ILE A 572 -7.78 -40.75 60.29
CA ILE A 572 -6.96 -41.94 60.43
C ILE A 572 -5.67 -41.60 61.19
N LYS A 573 -5.27 -42.46 62.12
CA LYS A 573 -3.99 -42.37 62.83
C LYS A 573 -3.36 -43.75 62.96
N TYR A 574 -2.12 -43.91 62.49
CA TYR A 574 -1.41 -45.20 62.46
C TYR A 574 -2.23 -46.34 61.80
N SER A 575 -2.97 -46.02 60.74
CA SER A 575 -3.90 -46.93 60.04
C SER A 575 -5.14 -47.38 60.84
N TYR A 576 -5.52 -46.67 61.90
CA TYR A 576 -6.77 -46.86 62.65
C TYR A 576 -7.68 -45.62 62.61
N LEU A 577 -8.99 -45.82 62.71
CA LEU A 577 -10.00 -44.75 62.78
C LEU A 577 -9.98 -44.07 64.18
N ASP A 578 -9.35 -42.90 64.30
CA ASP A 578 -9.17 -42.18 65.58
C ASP A 578 -10.46 -41.44 65.98
N LYS A 579 -10.82 -40.38 65.24
CA LYS A 579 -11.94 -39.48 65.56
C LYS A 579 -12.86 -39.32 64.36
N VAL A 580 -14.08 -38.87 64.63
CA VAL A 580 -15.09 -38.51 63.63
C VAL A 580 -15.85 -37.28 64.09
N TYR A 581 -16.15 -36.39 63.15
CA TYR A 581 -17.02 -35.23 63.36
C TYR A 581 -17.94 -35.04 62.15
N LYS A 582 -19.06 -34.33 62.32
CA LYS A 582 -19.81 -33.79 61.17
C LYS A 582 -18.92 -32.86 60.36
N LYS A 583 -19.10 -32.83 59.04
CA LYS A 583 -18.29 -32.09 58.04
C LYS A 583 -17.90 -30.67 58.49
N GLU A 584 -18.86 -29.83 58.82
CA GLU A 584 -18.65 -28.45 59.33
C GLU A 584 -17.67 -28.40 60.51
N THR A 585 -17.82 -29.32 61.47
CA THR A 585 -16.99 -29.41 62.67
C THR A 585 -15.60 -30.01 62.36
N ALA A 586 -15.49 -30.84 61.32
CA ALA A 586 -14.21 -31.37 60.85
C ALA A 586 -13.38 -30.28 60.17
N ILE A 587 -13.95 -29.57 59.18
CA ILE A 587 -13.30 -28.47 58.43
C ILE A 587 -12.77 -27.40 59.39
N ASN A 588 -13.56 -27.01 60.40
CA ASN A 588 -13.14 -26.02 61.41
C ASN A 588 -12.02 -26.51 62.36
N LYS A 589 -11.81 -27.83 62.50
CA LYS A 589 -10.79 -28.41 63.40
C LYS A 589 -9.54 -28.91 62.68
N TRP A 590 -9.66 -29.33 61.44
CA TRP A 590 -8.64 -30.01 60.65
C TRP A 590 -8.41 -29.21 59.36
N ARG A 591 -7.53 -28.21 59.44
CA ARG A 591 -7.22 -27.30 58.32
C ARG A 591 -6.40 -27.93 57.19
N ASP A 592 -6.03 -29.20 57.33
CA ASP A 592 -5.25 -29.99 56.36
C ASP A 592 -6.04 -31.17 55.76
N ILE A 593 -7.38 -31.14 55.84
CA ILE A 593 -8.26 -31.98 55.01
C ILE A 593 -8.12 -31.53 53.55
N SER A 594 -7.92 -32.46 52.62
CA SER A 594 -8.01 -32.14 51.19
C SER A 594 -9.44 -31.69 50.83
N PRO A 595 -9.64 -30.53 50.19
CA PRO A 595 -10.95 -30.16 49.64
C PRO A 595 -11.49 -31.20 48.66
N LEU A 596 -10.63 -31.98 48.00
CA LEU A 596 -11.03 -32.93 46.96
C LEU A 596 -11.80 -34.14 47.51
N ILE A 597 -11.62 -34.51 48.79
CA ILE A 597 -12.42 -35.59 49.41
C ILE A 597 -13.74 -35.11 49.98
N LEU A 598 -13.95 -33.80 50.08
CA LEU A 598 -15.22 -33.23 50.52
C LEU A 598 -16.22 -33.19 49.35
N LEU A 599 -17.48 -32.96 49.68
CA LEU A 599 -18.50 -32.56 48.71
C LEU A 599 -18.68 -31.05 48.78
N GLN A 600 -18.92 -30.39 47.65
CA GLN A 600 -19.33 -28.99 47.63
C GLN A 600 -20.72 -28.88 48.26
N ASP A 601 -20.88 -28.06 49.30
CA ASP A 601 -22.19 -27.80 49.89
C ASP A 601 -23.11 -27.11 48.88
N LYS A 602 -24.35 -27.62 48.74
CA LYS A 602 -25.36 -26.96 47.91
C LYS A 602 -25.76 -25.63 48.55
N ASN A 603 -25.88 -24.57 47.76
CA ASN A 603 -26.30 -23.24 48.21
C ASN A 603 -27.71 -23.29 48.84
N THR A 604 -27.77 -23.45 50.16
CA THR A 604 -29.01 -23.53 50.94
C THR A 604 -29.46 -22.13 51.39
N ASP A 605 -29.44 -21.18 50.46
CA ASP A 605 -29.69 -19.76 50.72
C ASP A 605 -31.10 -19.49 51.25
N LYS A 606 -31.20 -19.27 52.57
CA LYS A 606 -31.78 -18.04 53.11
C LYS A 606 -30.97 -17.53 54.30
N ASP A 607 -30.88 -16.20 54.37
CA ASP A 607 -30.38 -15.39 55.47
C ASP A 607 -28.89 -15.53 55.86
N ASP A 608 -28.02 -14.91 55.05
CA ASP A 608 -26.89 -14.13 55.62
C ASP A 608 -26.56 -12.81 54.87
N ALA A 609 -27.44 -12.35 53.97
CA ALA A 609 -27.29 -11.09 53.23
C ALA A 609 -27.58 -9.82 54.07
N LYS A 610 -27.16 -9.77 55.34
CA LYS A 610 -27.50 -8.68 56.29
C LYS A 610 -26.46 -8.26 57.34
N THR A 611 -25.15 -8.42 57.08
CA THR A 611 -24.09 -7.57 57.69
C THR A 611 -22.83 -7.62 56.79
N ASN A 612 -22.14 -6.53 56.46
CA ASN A 612 -22.24 -5.13 56.90
C ASN A 612 -22.38 -4.16 55.69
N GLN A 613 -22.75 -2.91 55.99
CA GLN A 613 -22.48 -1.74 55.13
C GLN A 613 -21.16 -1.07 55.54
#